data_AF-A0A926RXP0-F1
#
_entry.id   AF-A0A926RXP0-F1
#
_cell.length_a   1.000
_cell.length_b   1.000
_cell.length_c   1.000
_cell.angle_alpha   90.00
_cell.angle_beta   90.00
_cell.angle_gamma   90.00
#
_symmetry.space_group_name_H-M   'P 1'
#
loop_
_entity.id
_entity.type
_entity.pdbx_description
1 polymer ?
#
loop_
_entity_poly.entity_id
_entity_poly.type
_entity_poly.pdbx_seq_one_letter_code
_entity_poly.pdbx_strand_id
1 'polypeptide(L)'
;MSSNLTQLSKPHFHLFVGLEDDFETYFDHFKEEFSKIQSYYIEGRRCRTTDYLLRQFSSNLKFGLHYTYTWPGFYEIMSEDLEWEDWDGFAIFIMNYDLVMKDEENIEGFGFDYQNKVFTELMIEIAEEWAVGRNYNPTFPTLPRSFHVIYHCEKEKERETVARLKKYGLHEFDITYLDEITTN
;
A
#
# COMPACT_ATOMS: atom_id res chain seq x y z
N MET A 1 -4.88 -6.07 -17.93
CA MET A 1 -4.33 -5.49 -16.69
C MET A 1 -2.81 -5.39 -16.80
N SER A 2 -2.17 -4.41 -16.14
CA SER A 2 -0.72 -4.24 -16.23
C SER A 2 0.01 -5.44 -15.59
N SER A 3 0.81 -6.15 -16.40
CA SER A 3 1.64 -7.29 -15.99
C SER A 3 2.72 -6.96 -14.96
N ASN A 4 2.82 -5.70 -14.51
CA ASN A 4 3.87 -5.23 -13.63
C ASN A 4 3.59 -5.54 -12.15
N LEU A 5 2.34 -5.84 -11.77
CA LEU A 5 1.95 -6.07 -10.37
C LEU A 5 2.37 -7.43 -9.79
N THR A 6 2.99 -8.28 -10.59
CA THR A 6 3.59 -9.55 -10.16
C THR A 6 5.12 -9.48 -10.19
N GLN A 7 5.70 -8.35 -10.60
CA GLN A 7 7.15 -8.21 -10.75
C GLN A 7 7.81 -7.81 -9.44
N LEU A 8 9.05 -8.28 -9.26
CA LEU A 8 9.97 -7.81 -8.21
C LEU A 8 10.66 -6.49 -8.58
N SER A 9 10.57 -6.05 -9.84
CA SER A 9 11.14 -4.80 -10.28
C SER A 9 10.22 -3.62 -9.99
N LYS A 10 10.83 -2.46 -9.78
CA LYS A 10 10.13 -1.18 -9.70
C LYS A 10 9.34 -0.89 -11.00
N PRO A 11 8.25 -0.10 -10.92
CA PRO A 11 7.73 0.52 -9.70
C PRO A 11 6.89 -0.43 -8.84
N HIS A 12 7.06 -0.33 -7.52
CA HIS A 12 6.23 -1.04 -6.52
C HIS A 12 4.95 -0.29 -6.17
N PHE A 13 4.80 0.94 -6.67
CA PHE A 13 3.73 1.83 -6.30
C PHE A 13 2.96 2.27 -7.53
N HIS A 14 1.65 2.38 -7.37
CA HIS A 14 0.72 2.63 -8.46
C HIS A 14 -0.34 3.62 -7.99
N LEU A 15 -0.76 4.50 -8.89
CA LEU A 15 -1.89 5.41 -8.68
C LEU A 15 -2.97 5.09 -9.70
N PHE A 16 -4.08 4.56 -9.24
CA PHE A 16 -5.30 4.43 -10.02
C PHE A 16 -6.10 5.72 -9.95
N VAL A 17 -6.43 6.30 -11.11
CA VAL A 17 -7.24 7.50 -11.23
C VAL A 17 -8.55 7.14 -11.91
N GLY A 18 -9.66 7.16 -11.16
CA GLY A 18 -10.96 6.70 -11.63
C GLY A 18 -12.05 6.87 -10.58
N LEU A 19 -13.22 6.26 -10.80
CA LEU A 19 -14.29 6.23 -9.81
C LEU A 19 -14.04 5.12 -8.78
N GLU A 20 -14.70 5.20 -7.63
CA GLU A 20 -14.63 4.17 -6.59
C GLU A 20 -15.09 2.80 -7.11
N ASP A 21 -16.26 2.74 -7.75
CA ASP A 21 -16.83 1.50 -8.31
C ASP A 21 -15.87 0.82 -9.29
N ASP A 22 -15.12 1.62 -10.05
CA ASP A 22 -14.12 1.13 -10.98
C ASP A 22 -12.90 0.55 -10.27
N PHE A 23 -12.46 1.18 -9.19
CA PHE A 23 -11.36 0.70 -8.37
C PHE A 23 -11.71 -0.59 -7.63
N GLU A 24 -12.96 -0.70 -7.15
CA GLU A 24 -13.49 -1.93 -6.56
C GLU A 24 -13.54 -3.07 -7.58
N THR A 25 -14.06 -2.79 -8.78
CA THR A 25 -14.06 -3.74 -9.90
C THR A 25 -12.63 -4.17 -10.26
N TYR A 26 -11.69 -3.22 -10.26
CA TYR A 26 -10.27 -3.49 -10.52
C TYR A 26 -9.67 -4.41 -9.45
N PHE A 27 -10.00 -4.21 -8.18
CA PHE A 27 -9.57 -5.08 -7.08
C PHE A 27 -10.14 -6.50 -7.19
N ASP A 28 -11.43 -6.63 -7.52
CA ASP A 28 -12.08 -7.94 -7.66
C ASP A 28 -11.47 -8.74 -8.83
N HIS A 29 -11.31 -8.12 -9.99
CA HIS A 29 -10.62 -8.75 -11.13
C HIS A 29 -9.16 -9.10 -10.80
N PHE A 30 -8.44 -8.26 -10.05
CA PHE A 30 -7.06 -8.54 -9.66
C PHE A 30 -6.98 -9.83 -8.82
N LYS A 31 -7.91 -10.02 -7.89
CA LYS A 31 -7.95 -11.23 -7.06
C LYS A 31 -8.21 -12.50 -7.87
N GLU A 32 -9.06 -12.41 -8.88
CA GLU A 32 -9.36 -13.54 -9.76
C GLU A 32 -8.18 -13.88 -10.66
N GLU A 33 -7.55 -12.87 -11.27
CA GLU A 33 -6.42 -13.04 -12.18
C GLU A 33 -5.14 -13.48 -11.45
N PHE A 34 -4.86 -12.89 -10.29
CA PHE A 34 -3.61 -13.09 -9.53
C PHE A 34 -3.84 -13.84 -8.22
N SER A 35 -4.48 -15.02 -8.31
CA SER A 35 -4.84 -15.86 -7.15
C SER A 35 -3.67 -16.30 -6.25
N LYS A 36 -2.42 -16.08 -6.63
CA LYS A 36 -1.21 -16.35 -5.83
C LYS A 36 -0.60 -15.10 -5.18
N ILE A 37 -1.17 -13.92 -5.43
CA ILE A 37 -0.83 -12.68 -4.76
C ILE A 37 -1.86 -12.43 -3.68
N GLN A 38 -1.40 -12.32 -2.43
CA GLN A 38 -2.26 -11.97 -1.33
C GLN A 38 -2.59 -10.49 -1.39
N SER A 39 -3.84 -10.18 -1.72
CA SER A 39 -4.32 -8.81 -1.85
C SER A 39 -5.09 -8.36 -0.61
N TYR A 40 -4.88 -7.12 -0.18
CA TYR A 40 -5.62 -6.49 0.90
C TYR A 40 -6.24 -5.18 0.44
N TYR A 41 -7.43 -4.89 0.94
CA TYR A 41 -8.18 -3.68 0.61
C TYR A 41 -8.27 -2.78 1.83
N ILE A 42 -7.98 -1.48 1.69
CA ILE A 42 -7.98 -0.49 2.76
C ILE A 42 -8.90 0.66 2.34
N GLU A 43 -9.91 0.95 3.17
CA GLU A 43 -10.87 2.03 2.92
C GLU A 43 -10.33 3.36 3.45
N GLY A 44 -9.73 4.19 2.61
CA GLY A 44 -9.10 5.45 3.00
C GLY A 44 -10.05 6.48 3.61
N ARG A 45 -11.36 6.40 3.29
CA ARG A 45 -12.42 7.19 3.96
C ARG A 45 -12.47 6.94 5.47
N ARG A 46 -12.13 5.73 5.92
CA ARG A 46 -12.06 5.39 7.35
C ARG A 46 -10.73 5.76 7.97
N CYS A 47 -9.69 5.94 7.17
CA CYS A 47 -8.32 6.18 7.62
C CYS A 47 -8.02 7.66 7.86
N ARG A 48 -8.93 8.41 8.50
CA ARG A 48 -8.83 9.88 8.61
C ARG A 48 -7.72 10.37 9.55
N THR A 49 -7.20 9.51 10.41
CA THR A 49 -6.04 9.74 11.29
C THR A 49 -5.10 8.53 11.26
N THR A 50 -3.89 8.66 11.81
CA THR A 50 -2.94 7.55 11.94
C THR A 50 -3.52 6.38 12.72
N ASP A 51 -4.19 6.60 13.85
CA ASP A 51 -4.80 5.51 14.64
C ASP A 51 -5.79 4.69 13.80
N TYR A 52 -6.68 5.37 13.05
CA TYR A 52 -7.64 4.66 12.20
C TYR A 52 -6.98 3.94 11.03
N LEU A 53 -5.93 4.50 10.42
CA LEU A 53 -5.15 3.84 9.37
C LEU A 53 -4.54 2.53 9.91
N LEU A 54 -3.84 2.60 11.05
CA LEU A 54 -3.21 1.44 11.67
C LEU A 54 -4.23 0.36 12.09
N ARG A 55 -5.43 0.77 12.51
CA ARG A 55 -6.54 -0.16 12.79
C ARG A 55 -7.11 -0.81 11.54
N GLN A 56 -7.25 -0.07 10.43
CA GLN A 56 -7.70 -0.65 9.15
C GLN A 56 -6.71 -1.70 8.65
N PHE A 57 -5.41 -1.42 8.70
CA PHE A 57 -4.38 -2.42 8.40
C PHE A 57 -4.49 -3.64 9.33
N SER A 58 -4.50 -3.42 10.64
CA SER A 58 -4.61 -4.51 11.61
C SER A 58 -5.82 -5.40 11.41
N SER A 59 -7.00 -4.82 11.13
CA SER A 59 -8.22 -5.57 10.90
C SER A 59 -8.17 -6.36 9.59
N ASN A 60 -7.71 -5.73 8.50
CA ASN A 60 -7.84 -6.30 7.15
C ASN A 60 -6.72 -7.30 6.85
N LEU A 61 -5.54 -7.11 7.44
CA LEU A 61 -4.42 -8.03 7.37
C LEU A 61 -4.40 -9.02 8.55
N LYS A 62 -5.36 -8.92 9.47
CA LYS A 62 -5.52 -9.80 10.65
C LYS A 62 -4.27 -9.86 11.52
N PHE A 63 -3.69 -8.70 11.84
CA PHE A 63 -2.53 -8.62 12.71
C PHE A 63 -2.80 -9.28 14.08
N GLY A 64 -1.78 -9.92 14.64
CA GLY A 64 -1.88 -10.62 15.91
C GLY A 64 -2.15 -9.70 17.11
N LEU A 65 -2.56 -10.31 18.23
CA LEU A 65 -2.89 -9.58 19.47
C LEU A 65 -1.72 -8.80 20.09
N HIS A 66 -0.49 -9.06 19.65
CA HIS A 66 0.71 -8.36 20.12
C HIS A 66 0.97 -7.03 19.39
N TYR A 67 0.20 -6.72 18.34
CA TYR A 67 0.35 -5.47 17.59
C TYR A 67 0.06 -4.23 18.46
N THR A 68 0.97 -3.26 18.43
CA THR A 68 0.93 -2.10 19.34
C THR A 68 0.30 -0.83 18.75
N TYR A 69 -0.23 -0.87 17.52
CA TYR A 69 -0.79 0.31 16.83
C TYR A 69 0.17 1.51 16.79
N THR A 70 1.46 1.24 16.55
CA THR A 70 2.52 2.25 16.41
C THR A 70 3.23 2.06 15.07
N TRP A 71 3.93 3.09 14.58
CA TRP A 71 4.75 2.95 13.37
C TRP A 71 5.83 1.85 13.46
N PRO A 72 6.58 1.70 14.57
CA PRO A 72 7.50 0.58 14.70
C PRO A 72 6.81 -0.78 14.66
N GLY A 73 5.68 -0.93 15.37
CA GLY A 73 4.92 -2.19 15.33
C GLY A 73 4.29 -2.46 13.96
N PHE A 74 3.95 -1.40 13.21
CA PHE A 74 3.41 -1.52 11.85
C PHE A 74 4.49 -2.04 10.91
N TYR A 75 5.68 -1.45 10.98
CA TYR A 75 6.84 -1.89 10.21
C TYR A 75 7.18 -3.35 10.48
N GLU A 76 7.34 -3.72 11.75
CA GLU A 76 7.67 -5.09 12.18
C GLU A 76 6.71 -6.12 11.56
N ILE A 77 5.40 -5.91 11.71
CA ILE A 77 4.41 -6.87 11.21
C ILE A 77 4.36 -6.90 9.68
N MET A 78 4.40 -5.74 9.03
CA MET A 78 4.34 -5.66 7.57
C MET A 78 5.58 -6.25 6.88
N SER A 79 6.74 -6.13 7.53
CA SER A 79 7.98 -6.71 7.03
C SER A 79 8.10 -8.20 7.37
N GLU A 80 7.74 -8.66 8.57
CA GLU A 80 8.11 -10.02 9.02
C GLU A 80 6.94 -11.00 9.11
N ASP A 81 5.74 -10.53 9.48
CA ASP A 81 4.63 -11.42 9.86
C ASP A 81 3.67 -11.79 8.71
N LEU A 82 3.83 -11.20 7.52
CA LEU A 82 3.00 -11.58 6.37
C LEU A 82 3.42 -12.92 5.73
N GLU A 83 4.51 -13.54 6.22
CA GLU A 83 5.11 -14.78 5.67
C GLU A 83 4.32 -16.07 5.93
N TRP A 84 3.27 -16.03 6.75
CA TRP A 84 2.65 -17.23 7.33
C TRP A 84 1.96 -18.13 6.29
N GLU A 85 1.73 -17.63 5.07
CA GLU A 85 1.12 -18.36 3.96
C GLU A 85 1.99 -18.33 2.69
N ASP A 86 1.84 -19.35 1.84
CA ASP A 86 2.62 -19.59 0.61
C ASP A 86 2.11 -18.74 -0.57
N TRP A 87 2.30 -17.43 -0.42
CA TRP A 87 1.96 -16.43 -1.44
C TRP A 87 3.20 -16.02 -2.24
N ASP A 88 3.02 -15.81 -3.54
CA ASP A 88 4.07 -15.33 -4.46
C ASP A 88 4.39 -13.84 -4.23
N GLY A 89 3.48 -13.13 -3.58
CA GLY A 89 3.62 -11.72 -3.22
C GLY A 89 2.38 -11.12 -2.58
N PHE A 90 2.42 -9.80 -2.40
CA PHE A 90 1.40 -9.02 -1.71
C PHE A 90 1.00 -7.80 -2.53
N ALA A 91 -0.27 -7.41 -2.42
CA ALA A 91 -0.79 -6.18 -2.98
C ALA A 91 -1.69 -5.44 -2.00
N ILE A 92 -1.43 -4.17 -1.73
CA ILE A 92 -2.24 -3.31 -0.85
C ILE A 92 -2.99 -2.30 -1.70
N PHE A 93 -4.31 -2.41 -1.74
CA PHE A 93 -5.21 -1.48 -2.42
C PHE A 93 -5.74 -0.47 -1.40
N ILE A 94 -5.48 0.82 -1.61
CA ILE A 94 -5.89 1.89 -0.72
C ILE A 94 -6.84 2.83 -1.47
N MET A 95 -8.14 2.65 -1.21
CA MET A 95 -9.19 3.47 -1.81
C MET A 95 -9.20 4.88 -1.20
N ASN A 96 -9.39 5.94 -1.99
CA ASN A 96 -9.50 7.32 -1.51
C ASN A 96 -8.28 7.76 -0.70
N TYR A 97 -7.10 7.55 -1.27
CA TYR A 97 -5.84 7.90 -0.61
C TYR A 97 -5.74 9.41 -0.31
N ASP A 98 -6.37 10.26 -1.13
CA ASP A 98 -6.44 11.70 -0.88
C ASP A 98 -7.08 12.03 0.48
N LEU A 99 -7.91 11.15 1.04
CA LEU A 99 -8.58 11.30 2.33
C LEU A 99 -7.79 10.74 3.52
N VAL A 100 -6.79 9.90 3.28
CA VAL A 100 -6.00 9.25 4.35
C VAL A 100 -5.30 10.32 5.21
N MET A 101 -5.40 10.19 6.52
CA MET A 101 -4.83 11.08 7.55
C MET A 101 -5.27 12.55 7.45
N LYS A 102 -6.25 12.92 6.62
CA LYS A 102 -6.63 14.33 6.41
C LYS A 102 -7.15 15.06 7.66
N ASP A 103 -7.58 14.33 8.69
CA ASP A 103 -8.04 14.89 9.97
C ASP A 103 -6.96 14.80 11.05
N GLU A 104 -5.72 14.43 10.70
CA GLU A 104 -4.59 14.41 11.63
C GLU A 104 -4.34 15.82 12.18
N GLU A 105 -4.23 15.92 13.51
CA GLU A 105 -4.03 17.21 14.16
C GLU A 105 -2.73 17.86 13.67
N ASN A 106 -2.79 19.15 13.34
CA ASN A 106 -1.61 19.91 12.95
C ASN A 106 -0.79 20.31 14.19
N ILE A 107 -0.07 19.34 14.73
CA ILE A 107 0.92 19.52 15.79
C ILE A 107 2.27 19.82 15.13
N GLU A 108 2.98 20.84 15.60
CA GLU A 108 4.30 21.19 15.07
C GLU A 108 5.24 19.99 15.17
N GLY A 109 5.78 19.57 14.02
CA GLY A 109 6.69 18.43 13.91
C GLY A 109 6.06 17.04 13.96
N PHE A 110 4.75 16.90 14.26
CA PHE A 110 4.09 15.60 14.45
C PHE A 110 2.73 15.46 13.75
N GLY A 111 2.23 16.50 13.08
CA GLY A 111 0.93 16.48 12.42
C GLY A 111 0.92 15.81 11.05
N PHE A 112 -0.09 16.15 10.23
CA PHE A 112 -0.36 15.55 8.92
C PHE A 112 0.90 15.30 8.08
N ASP A 113 1.76 16.30 7.92
CA ASP A 113 2.95 16.21 7.09
C ASP A 113 3.96 15.16 7.59
N TYR A 114 4.17 15.10 8.91
CA TYR A 114 5.08 14.13 9.53
C TYR A 114 4.53 12.71 9.40
N GLN A 115 3.26 12.49 9.75
CA GLN A 115 2.65 11.16 9.69
C GLN A 115 2.62 10.61 8.27
N ASN A 116 2.34 11.47 7.29
CA ASN A 116 2.40 11.11 5.89
C ASN A 116 3.79 10.72 5.42
N LYS A 117 4.79 11.52 5.82
CA LYS A 117 6.18 11.24 5.51
C LYS A 117 6.56 9.86 6.05
N VAL A 118 6.30 9.60 7.33
CA VAL A 118 6.60 8.30 7.97
C VAL A 118 5.89 7.16 7.24
N PHE A 119 4.58 7.28 6.98
CA PHE A 119 3.84 6.24 6.27
C PHE A 119 4.42 5.96 4.88
N THR A 120 4.69 6.99 4.08
CA THR A 120 5.25 6.81 2.74
C THR A 120 6.65 6.18 2.78
N GLU A 121 7.52 6.65 3.68
CA GLU A 121 8.87 6.09 3.86
C GLU A 121 8.81 4.60 4.27
N LEU A 122 7.95 4.24 5.23
CA LEU A 122 7.78 2.85 5.65
C LEU A 122 7.26 1.97 4.51
N MET A 123 6.26 2.42 3.76
CA MET A 123 5.75 1.61 2.65
C MET A 123 6.83 1.38 1.58
N ILE A 124 7.67 2.38 1.28
CA ILE A 124 8.82 2.25 0.37
C ILE A 124 9.81 1.21 0.91
N GLU A 125 10.20 1.34 2.18
CA GLU A 125 11.14 0.42 2.82
C GLU A 125 10.61 -1.01 2.82
N ILE A 126 9.36 -1.21 3.22
CA ILE A 126 8.68 -2.53 3.22
C ILE A 126 8.69 -3.13 1.81
N ALA A 127 8.31 -2.36 0.79
CA ALA A 127 8.27 -2.86 -0.58
C ALA A 127 9.65 -3.27 -1.10
N GLU A 128 10.68 -2.47 -0.81
CA GLU A 128 12.06 -2.76 -1.17
C GLU A 128 12.62 -3.98 -0.43
N GLU A 129 12.36 -4.11 0.87
CA GLU A 129 12.77 -5.28 1.65
C GLU A 129 12.16 -6.58 1.11
N TRP A 130 10.85 -6.56 0.79
CA TRP A 130 10.20 -7.73 0.20
C TRP A 130 10.77 -8.07 -1.18
N ALA A 131 11.02 -7.07 -2.02
CA ALA A 131 11.57 -7.28 -3.36
C ALA A 131 13.00 -7.83 -3.34
N VAL A 132 13.80 -7.51 -2.33
CA VAL A 132 15.17 -8.02 -2.16
C VAL A 132 15.21 -9.34 -1.38
N GLY A 133 14.22 -9.57 -0.51
CA GLY A 133 14.26 -10.63 0.48
C GLY A 133 15.17 -10.28 1.67
N ARG A 134 15.16 -11.14 2.69
CA ARG A 134 15.92 -10.95 3.94
C ARG A 134 16.71 -12.20 4.26
N ASN A 135 17.92 -12.00 4.76
CA ASN A 135 18.81 -13.09 5.18
C ASN A 135 19.25 -12.93 6.65
N TYR A 136 18.29 -12.61 7.52
CA TYR A 136 18.55 -12.50 8.95
C TYR A 136 18.95 -13.84 9.58
N ASN A 137 18.44 -14.95 9.04
CA ASN A 137 18.86 -16.30 9.38
C ASN A 137 19.29 -17.07 8.12
N PRO A 138 20.58 -17.45 7.97
CA PRO A 138 21.07 -18.21 6.82
C PRO A 138 20.37 -19.55 6.59
N THR A 139 19.68 -20.08 7.61
CA THR A 139 18.96 -21.36 7.55
C THR A 139 17.54 -21.19 7.04
N PHE A 140 16.94 -20.02 7.23
CA PHE A 140 15.56 -19.70 6.84
C PHE A 140 15.52 -18.28 6.27
N PRO A 141 16.11 -18.06 5.08
CA PRO A 141 16.04 -16.76 4.44
C PRO A 141 14.61 -16.49 3.95
N THR A 142 14.17 -15.25 4.11
CA THR A 142 13.00 -14.74 3.40
C THR A 142 13.40 -14.54 1.94
N LEU A 143 12.84 -15.33 1.05
CA LEU A 143 13.07 -15.17 -0.39
C LEU A 143 12.37 -13.89 -0.89
N PRO A 144 12.91 -13.26 -1.96
CA PRO A 144 12.25 -12.16 -2.65
C PRO A 144 10.78 -12.47 -2.99
N ARG A 145 9.87 -11.54 -2.68
CA ARG A 145 8.45 -11.58 -3.06
C ARG A 145 8.00 -10.21 -3.57
N SER A 146 7.05 -10.19 -4.50
CA SER A 146 6.55 -8.90 -4.99
C SER A 146 5.70 -8.24 -3.90
N PHE A 147 5.87 -6.95 -3.67
CA PHE A 147 5.03 -6.18 -2.76
C PHE A 147 4.63 -4.88 -3.46
N HIS A 148 3.34 -4.76 -3.77
CA HIS A 148 2.82 -3.62 -4.53
C HIS A 148 1.80 -2.84 -3.71
N VAL A 149 1.78 -1.52 -3.87
CA VAL A 149 0.78 -0.63 -3.25
C VAL A 149 0.07 0.15 -4.35
N ILE A 150 -1.25 0.02 -4.39
CA ILE A 150 -2.12 0.68 -5.36
C ILE A 150 -2.95 1.71 -4.61
N TYR A 151 -2.60 2.98 -4.79
CA TYR A 151 -3.39 4.11 -4.30
C TYR A 151 -4.50 4.42 -5.29
N HIS A 152 -5.66 4.83 -4.80
CA HIS A 152 -6.75 5.35 -5.62
C HIS A 152 -7.07 6.79 -5.24
N CYS A 153 -7.37 7.62 -6.25
CA CYS A 153 -8.10 8.86 -6.07
C CYS A 153 -8.98 9.18 -7.29
N GLU A 154 -10.03 9.97 -7.07
CA GLU A 154 -10.82 10.52 -8.17
C GLU A 154 -10.01 11.49 -9.03
N LYS A 155 -10.45 11.69 -10.28
CA LYS A 155 -9.75 12.49 -11.30
C LYS A 155 -9.49 13.93 -10.84
N GLU A 156 -10.42 14.52 -10.10
CA GLU A 156 -10.33 15.87 -9.56
C GLU A 156 -9.23 16.00 -8.49
N LYS A 157 -8.82 14.88 -7.89
CA LYS A 157 -7.81 14.79 -6.83
C LYS A 157 -6.44 14.40 -7.33
N GLU A 158 -6.33 13.93 -8.57
CA GLU A 158 -5.07 13.43 -9.17
C GLU A 158 -3.88 14.35 -8.90
N ARG A 159 -4.00 15.64 -9.25
CA ARG A 159 -2.90 16.60 -9.08
C ARG A 159 -2.47 16.75 -7.62
N GLU A 160 -3.43 16.79 -6.69
CA GLU A 160 -3.16 16.91 -5.26
C GLU A 160 -2.48 15.63 -4.73
N THR A 161 -3.00 14.46 -5.12
CA THR A 161 -2.46 13.15 -4.76
C THR A 161 -1.04 12.96 -5.27
N VAL A 162 -0.77 13.26 -6.55
CA VAL A 162 0.57 13.19 -7.15
C VAL A 162 1.54 14.12 -6.43
N ALA A 163 1.12 15.35 -6.13
CA ALA A 163 1.96 16.30 -5.40
C ALA A 163 2.27 15.80 -3.98
N ARG A 164 1.30 15.20 -3.29
CA ARG A 164 1.45 14.61 -1.97
C ARG A 164 2.44 13.45 -1.96
N LEU A 165 2.26 12.47 -2.86
CA LEU A 165 3.16 11.30 -2.98
C LEU A 165 4.61 11.75 -3.21
N LYS A 166 4.82 12.68 -4.15
CA LYS A 166 6.15 13.23 -4.46
C LYS A 166 6.73 14.05 -3.31
N LYS A 167 5.92 14.82 -2.57
CA LYS A 167 6.37 15.60 -1.40
C LYS A 167 7.01 14.69 -0.34
N TYR A 168 6.55 13.46 -0.20
CA TYR A 168 6.98 12.52 0.83
C TYR A 168 7.94 11.43 0.32
N GLY A 169 8.56 11.66 -0.85
CA GLY A 169 9.66 10.82 -1.36
C GLY A 169 9.25 9.73 -2.34
N LEU A 170 7.95 9.56 -2.61
CA LEU A 170 7.50 8.62 -3.63
C LEU A 170 7.58 9.25 -5.03
N HIS A 171 8.70 9.02 -5.71
CA HIS A 171 8.98 9.57 -7.04
C HIS A 171 8.78 8.57 -8.18
N GLU A 172 8.85 7.27 -7.89
CA GLU A 172 8.69 6.18 -8.85
C GLU A 172 7.36 5.46 -8.60
N PHE A 173 6.36 5.79 -9.42
CA PHE A 173 5.07 5.10 -9.42
C PHE A 173 4.42 5.20 -10.81
N ASP A 174 3.67 4.17 -11.19
CA ASP A 174 2.87 4.18 -12.43
C ASP A 174 1.50 4.80 -12.17
N ILE A 175 0.93 5.48 -13.16
CA ILE A 175 -0.44 6.01 -13.11
C ILE A 175 -1.28 5.23 -14.12
N THR A 176 -2.42 4.72 -13.68
CA THR A 176 -3.36 3.98 -14.51
C THR A 176 -4.70 4.71 -14.54
N TYR A 177 -5.26 4.86 -15.74
CA TYR A 177 -6.59 5.43 -15.97
C TYR A 177 -7.52 4.34 -16.51
N LEU A 178 -8.80 4.37 -16.15
CA LEU A 178 -9.76 3.34 -16.60
C LEU A 178 -9.95 3.27 -18.11
N ASP A 179 -9.78 4.40 -18.80
CA ASP A 179 -9.87 4.48 -20.27
C ASP A 179 -8.87 3.53 -20.96
N GLU A 180 -7.86 3.02 -20.24
CA GLU A 180 -6.84 2.10 -20.74
C GLU A 180 -7.11 0.62 -20.38
N ILE A 181 -8.08 0.32 -19.51
CA ILE A 181 -8.36 -1.06 -19.03
C ILE A 181 -9.36 -1.80 -19.94
N THR A 182 -10.12 -1.09 -20.79
CA THR A 182 -11.14 -1.66 -21.68
C THR A 182 -10.64 -2.16 -23.04
N THR A 183 -9.32 -2.23 -23.26
CA THR A 183 -8.76 -2.81 -24.49
C THR A 183 -7.62 -3.78 -24.18
N ASN A 184 -7.97 -5.03 -23.87
CA ASN A 184 -7.20 -6.24 -24.23
C ASN A 184 -8.04 -7.49 -23.98
#